data_AF-A0AAR5P2T6-F1
#
_entry.id   AF-A0AAR5P2T6-F1
#
_cell.length_a   1.000
_cell.length_b   1.000
_cell.length_c   1.000
_cell.angle_alpha   90.00
_cell.angle_beta   90.00
_cell.angle_gamma   90.00
#
_symmetry.space_group_name_H-M   'P 1'
#
loop_
_entity.id
_entity.type
_entity.pdbx_description
1 polymer ?
#
loop_
_entity_poly.entity_id
_entity_poly.type
_entity_poly.pdbx_seq_one_letter_code
_entity_poly.pdbx_strand_id
1 'polypeptide(L)'
;MHTDLSAHLHSDKCNELIKLLRQCRIDYPARQLLGKCDHEYIEMTKCLKAERIARRQRSIEQSKIEKERMNTLFKEQAQKS
;
A
#
# COMPACT_ATOMS: atom_id res chain seq x y z
N MET A 1 12.47 4.42 -5.95
CA MET A 1 11.23 3.60 -6.00
C MET A 1 10.05 4.56 -5.92
N HIS A 2 9.43 4.92 -7.06
CA HIS A 2 8.21 5.73 -7.08
C HIS A 2 7.00 4.82 -6.82
N THR A 3 6.07 5.24 -5.96
CA THR A 3 4.80 4.54 -5.76
C THR A 3 3.84 4.94 -6.88
N ASP A 4 3.29 3.96 -7.59
CA ASP A 4 2.22 4.20 -8.55
C ASP A 4 0.99 4.73 -7.80
N LEU A 5 0.43 5.84 -8.28
CA LEU A 5 -0.72 6.54 -7.68
C LEU A 5 -2.02 6.28 -8.46
N SER A 6 -2.08 5.19 -9.22
CA SER A 6 -3.29 4.77 -9.93
C SER A 6 -4.40 4.43 -8.95
N ALA A 7 -5.61 4.96 -9.18
CA ALA A 7 -6.69 4.93 -8.19
C ALA A 7 -7.14 3.52 -7.79
N HIS A 8 -7.00 2.53 -8.68
CA HIS A 8 -7.35 1.14 -8.40
C HIS A 8 -6.35 0.42 -7.47
N LEU A 9 -5.18 1.01 -7.21
CA LEU A 9 -4.17 0.43 -6.33
C LEU A 9 -4.34 0.83 -4.87
N HIS A 10 -5.24 1.76 -4.53
CA HIS A 10 -5.36 2.30 -3.17
C HIS A 10 -6.79 2.22 -2.66
N SER A 11 -6.94 2.31 -1.34
CA SER A 11 -8.23 2.50 -0.68
C SER A 11 -8.83 3.85 -1.03
N ASP A 12 -10.15 3.97 -0.91
CA ASP A 12 -10.89 5.21 -1.19
C ASP A 12 -10.34 6.39 -0.39
N LYS A 13 -10.01 6.17 0.89
CA LYS A 13 -9.41 7.19 1.76
C LYS A 13 -8.07 7.71 1.23
N CYS A 14 -7.17 6.83 0.81
CA CYS A 14 -5.89 7.28 0.25
C CYS A 14 -6.08 7.90 -1.14
N ASN A 15 -7.07 7.45 -1.91
CA ASN A 15 -7.42 8.05 -3.21
C ASN A 15 -7.90 9.50 -3.09
N GLU A 16 -8.64 9.84 -2.03
CA GLU A 16 -9.03 11.23 -1.75
C GLU A 16 -7.81 12.13 -1.53
N LEU A 17 -6.82 11.67 -0.75
CA LEU A 17 -5.57 12.42 -0.51
C LEU A 17 -4.75 12.58 -1.80
N ILE A 18 -4.72 11.56 -2.67
CA ILE A 18 -4.07 11.65 -3.98
C ILE A 18 -4.77 12.70 -4.86
N LYS A 19 -6.11 12.75 -4.84
CA LYS A 19 -6.88 13.77 -5.57
C LYS A 19 -6.56 15.17 -5.07
N LEU A 20 -6.52 15.38 -3.75
CA LEU A 20 -6.17 16.67 -3.14
C LEU A 20 -4.76 17.12 -3.53
N LEU A 21 -3.78 16.22 -3.48
CA LEU A 21 -2.42 16.52 -3.92
C LEU A 21 -2.36 16.88 -5.40
N ARG A 22 -3.09 16.16 -6.27
CA ARG A 22 -3.17 16.47 -7.70
C ARG A 22 -3.81 17.84 -7.94
N GLN A 23 -4.88 18.17 -7.24
CA GLN A 23 -5.54 19.48 -7.32
C GLN A 23 -4.58 20.60 -6.89
N CYS A 24 -3.93 20.49 -5.73
CA CYS A 24 -2.96 21.49 -5.28
C CYS A 24 -1.83 21.71 -6.30
N ARG A 25 -1.37 20.62 -6.94
CA ARG A 25 -0.35 20.69 -7.99
C ARG A 25 -0.83 21.39 -9.25
N ILE A 26 -2.09 21.21 -9.64
CA ILE A 26 -2.73 21.87 -10.79
C ILE A 26 -2.96 23.36 -10.50
N ASP A 27 -3.40 23.69 -9.29
CA ASP A 27 -3.71 25.07 -8.90
C ASP A 27 -2.45 25.93 -8.71
N TYR A 28 -1.34 25.31 -8.31
CA TYR A 28 -0.08 25.99 -7.98
C TYR A 28 1.14 25.42 -8.71
N PRO A 29 1.17 25.38 -10.05
CA PRO A 29 2.24 24.72 -10.82
C PRO A 29 3.62 25.33 -10.54
N ALA A 30 3.71 26.66 -10.44
CA ALA A 30 4.97 27.36 -10.17
C ALA A 30 5.40 27.35 -8.68
N ARG A 31 4.47 27.08 -7.75
CA ARG A 31 4.74 27.10 -6.29
C ARG A 31 4.92 25.71 -5.68
N GLN A 32 4.88 24.65 -6.48
CA GLN A 32 5.27 23.30 -6.04
C GLN A 32 6.71 23.28 -5.51
N LEU A 33 7.61 24.08 -6.10
CA LEU A 33 9.01 24.18 -5.68
C LEU A 33 9.20 24.94 -4.35
N LEU A 34 8.16 25.60 -3.85
CA LEU A 34 8.18 26.35 -2.58
C LEU A 34 7.48 25.61 -1.43
N GLY A 35 7.12 24.34 -1.61
CA GLY A 35 6.49 23.52 -0.56
C GLY A 35 5.00 23.80 -0.31
N LYS A 36 4.31 24.48 -1.25
CA LYS A 36 2.89 24.86 -1.10
C LYS A 36 1.94 23.68 -0.89
N CYS A 37 2.30 22.49 -1.36
CA CYS A 37 1.49 21.26 -1.27
C CYS A 37 2.07 20.23 -0.29
N ASP A 38 2.95 20.65 0.62
CA ASP A 38 3.64 19.72 1.52
C ASP A 38 2.70 19.05 2.51
N HIS A 39 1.65 19.76 2.94
CA HIS A 39 0.66 19.21 3.86
C HIS A 39 -0.09 18.03 3.24
N GLU A 40 -0.64 18.21 2.03
CA GLU A 40 -1.34 17.16 1.29
C GLU A 40 -0.38 16.00 0.96
N TYR A 41 0.88 16.32 0.62
CA TYR A 41 1.90 15.33 0.34
C TYR A 41 2.26 14.48 1.56
N ILE A 42 2.40 15.09 2.73
CA ILE A 42 2.69 14.40 3.99
C ILE A 42 1.53 13.46 4.35
N GLU A 43 0.29 13.94 4.29
CA GLU A 43 -0.89 13.13 4.61
C GLU A 43 -1.06 11.97 3.63
N MET A 44 -0.91 12.21 2.32
CA MET A 44 -0.91 11.16 1.32
C MET A 44 0.19 10.12 1.63
N THR A 45 1.41 10.56 1.93
CA THR A 45 2.54 9.66 2.20
C THR A 45 2.30 8.80 3.44
N LYS A 46 1.73 9.37 4.51
CA LYS A 46 1.34 8.62 5.71
C LYS A 46 0.31 7.54 5.37
N CYS A 47 -0.69 7.88 4.57
CA CYS A 47 -1.74 6.95 4.14
C CYS A 47 -1.14 5.77 3.35
N LEU A 48 -0.36 6.07 2.31
CA LEU A 48 0.27 5.06 1.46
C LEU A 48 1.24 4.15 2.24
N LYS A 49 1.96 4.71 3.21
CA LYS A 49 2.83 3.94 4.10
C LYS A 49 2.02 2.96 4.96
N ALA A 50 0.91 3.40 5.53
CA ALA A 50 0.03 2.55 6.32
C ALA A 50 -0.57 1.41 5.48
N GLU A 51 -1.05 1.69 4.26
CA GLU A 51 -1.54 0.65 3.34
C GLU A 51 -0.48 -0.39 3.02
N ARG A 52 0.75 0.06 2.73
CA ARG A 52 1.87 -0.84 2.43
C ARG A 52 2.16 -1.77 3.61
N ILE A 53 2.18 -1.24 4.83
CA ILE A 53 2.41 -2.02 6.04
C ILE A 53 1.28 -3.05 6.23
N ALA A 54 0.02 -2.63 6.09
CA ALA A 54 -1.13 -3.51 6.22
C ALA A 54 -1.14 -4.63 5.16
N ARG A 55 -0.79 -4.32 3.89
CA ARG A 55 -0.62 -5.34 2.84
C ARG A 55 0.49 -6.33 3.18
N ARG A 56 1.63 -5.83 3.65
CA ARG A 56 2.76 -6.68 4.04
C ARG A 56 2.37 -7.61 5.19
N GLN A 57 1.67 -7.12 6.20
CA GLN A 57 1.19 -7.94 7.31
C GLN A 57 0.24 -9.05 6.84
N ARG A 58 -0.77 -8.72 6.02
CA ARG A 58 -1.69 -9.71 5.44
C ARG A 58 -0.97 -10.76 4.60
N SER A 59 -0.01 -10.35 3.78
CA SER A 59 0.77 -11.27 2.95
C SER A 59 1.63 -12.22 3.79
N ILE A 60 2.24 -11.72 4.87
CA ILE A 60 3.02 -12.55 5.81
C ILE A 60 2.11 -13.57 6.50
N GLU A 61 0.92 -13.15 6.95
CA GLU A 61 -0.04 -14.03 7.62
C GLU A 61 -0.54 -15.13 6.68
N GLN A 62 -0.95 -14.77 5.46
CA GLN A 62 -1.36 -15.74 4.44
C GLN A 62 -0.23 -16.70 4.09
N SER A 63 1.01 -16.21 3.97
CA SER A 63 2.18 -17.04 3.70
C SER A 63 2.44 -18.06 4.82
N LYS A 64 2.25 -17.67 6.09
CA LYS A 64 2.38 -18.59 7.24
C LYS A 64 1.31 -19.68 7.21
N ILE A 65 0.04 -19.30 7.02
CA ILE A 65 -1.08 -20.24 6.95
C ILE A 65 -0.84 -21.25 5.82
N GLU A 66 -0.44 -20.78 4.65
CA GLU A 66 -0.19 -21.67 3.51
C GLU A 66 1.00 -22.59 3.77
N LYS A 67 2.08 -22.08 4.37
CA LYS A 67 3.22 -22.90 4.75
C LYS A 67 2.84 -24.00 5.75
N GLU A 68 1.99 -23.68 6.73
CA GLU A 68 1.50 -24.66 7.70
C GLU A 68 0.64 -25.74 7.02
N ARG A 69 -0.28 -25.35 6.13
CA ARG A 69 -1.10 -26.28 5.33
C ARG A 69 -0.24 -27.20 4.46
N MET A 70 0.76 -26.64 3.78
CA MET A 70 1.66 -27.46 2.96
C MET A 70 2.44 -28.45 3.82
N ASN A 71 2.96 -28.02 4.98
CA ASN A 71 3.68 -28.90 5.89
C ASN A 71 2.79 -30.03 6.44
N THR A 72 1.52 -29.77 6.75
CA THR A 72 0.59 -30.82 7.20
C THR A 72 0.33 -31.83 6.08
N LEU A 73 0.08 -31.36 4.86
CA LEU A 73 -0.13 -32.23 3.70
C LEU A 73 1.09 -33.11 3.41
N PHE A 74 2.31 -32.56 3.47
CA PHE A 74 3.53 -33.34 3.28
C PHE A 74 3.73 -34.42 4.35
N LYS A 75 3.40 -34.12 5.62
CA LYS A 75 3.46 -35.11 6.71
C LYS A 75 2.45 -36.24 6.52
N GLU A 76 1.22 -35.91 6.13
CA GLU A 76 0.18 -36.91 5.85
C GLU A 76 0.55 -37.82 4.67
N GLN A 77 1.17 -37.28 3.62
CA GLN A 77 1.67 -38.07 2.49
C GLN A 77 2.81 -39.02 2.91
N ALA A 78 3.75 -38.53 3.73
CA ALA A 78 4.85 -39.34 4.24
C ALA A 78 4.38 -40.48 5.15
N GLN A 79 3.28 -40.31 5.89
CA GLN A 79 2.70 -41.37 6.73
C GLN A 79 1.91 -42.42 5.95
N LYS A 80 1.47 -42.10 4.73
CA LYS A 80 0.71 -43.01 3.85
C LYS A 80 1.59 -43.84 2.91
N SER A 81 2.90 -43.58 2.88
CA SER A 81 3.90 -44.32 2.08
C SER A 81 4.64 -45.30 2.97
#